data_AF-A0A935R0Z6-F1
#
_entry.id   AF-A0A935R0Z6-F1
#
_cell.length_a   1.000
_cell.length_b   1.000
_cell.length_c   1.000
_cell.angle_alpha   90.00
_cell.angle_beta   90.00
_cell.angle_gamma   90.00
#
_symmetry.space_group_name_H-M   'P 1'
#
loop_
_entity.id
_entity.type
_entity.pdbx_description
1 polymer ?
#
loop_
_entity_poly.entity_id
_entity_poly.type
_entity_poly.pdbx_seq_one_letter_code
_entity_poly.pdbx_strand_id
1 'polypeptide(L)'
;MWLGDTQVWTVGAAGRVLRLDPAEHVKLMEESLGDSITLFGVWGASEDEVWVVGGDTNVSANGALVARYRPAQGWDFPPIPAEAAAQVAVYKVWGRSADEVYAVGTGGVILRWDGVAWASMDSPTDRTLFTVNGTADTLYAVGSSGTGLLLRNDGAAWMDVTPEFAPQQNGVSARAGCPAASVGLQTVLLRENDDQWVEDPRGVASIGSDFHAVWVDEGCGAWGAGGTIMSFPLTDGVLAYAGDDPPPAIPPL
;
A
#
# COMPACT_ATOMS: atom_id res chain seq x y z
N MET A 1 8.02 2.72 -1.11
CA MET A 1 9.20 2.72 -0.23
C MET A 1 8.86 1.90 1.01
N TRP A 2 9.84 1.17 1.53
CA TRP A 2 9.78 0.52 2.84
C TRP A 2 11.03 0.88 3.65
N LEU A 3 10.86 1.03 4.96
CA LEU A 3 11.91 1.39 5.91
C LEU A 3 12.09 0.21 6.87
N GLY A 4 13.28 -0.38 6.87
CA GLY A 4 13.78 -1.25 7.92
C GLY A 4 14.53 -0.44 8.98
N ASP A 5 15.11 -1.13 9.96
CA ASP A 5 15.86 -0.50 11.05
C ASP A 5 17.13 0.21 10.57
N THR A 6 17.75 -0.35 9.53
CA THR A 6 19.01 0.10 8.93
C THR A 6 18.96 0.18 7.41
N GLN A 7 17.85 -0.17 6.76
CA GLN A 7 17.75 -0.17 5.30
C GLN A 7 16.53 0.59 4.78
N VAL A 8 16.71 1.25 3.64
CA VAL A 8 15.60 1.85 2.88
C VAL A 8 15.49 1.17 1.53
N TRP A 9 14.28 0.75 1.20
CA TRP A 9 13.96 0.10 -0.07
C TRP A 9 12.99 0.94 -0.88
N THR A 10 13.32 1.22 -2.14
CA THR A 10 12.43 1.89 -3.09
C THR A 10 12.35 1.12 -4.40
N VAL A 11 11.23 1.24 -5.09
CA VAL A 11 10.96 0.51 -6.33
C VAL A 11 10.24 1.39 -7.35
N GLY A 12 10.31 1.00 -8.62
CA GLY A 12 9.62 1.74 -9.67
C GLY A 12 9.70 1.11 -11.06
N ALA A 13 9.67 1.98 -12.07
CA ALA A 13 9.67 1.61 -13.48
C ALA A 13 10.94 0.85 -13.92
N ALA A 14 10.82 0.09 -15.00
CA ALA A 14 11.86 -0.79 -15.55
C ALA A 14 12.39 -1.79 -14.52
N GLY A 15 11.48 -2.35 -13.72
CA GLY A 15 11.79 -3.36 -12.71
C GLY A 15 12.74 -2.88 -11.61
N ARG A 16 12.94 -1.57 -11.47
CA ARG A 16 14.01 -1.01 -10.65
C ARG A 16 13.75 -1.24 -9.17
N VAL A 17 14.75 -1.79 -8.50
CA VAL A 17 14.85 -1.86 -7.04
C VAL A 17 16.09 -1.11 -6.58
N LEU A 18 15.92 -0.21 -5.62
CA LEU A 18 17.01 0.51 -4.98
C LEU A 18 17.01 0.15 -3.49
N ARG A 19 18.18 -0.27 -2.99
CA ARG A 19 18.44 -0.45 -1.57
C ARG A 19 19.51 0.53 -1.11
N LEU A 20 19.23 1.22 -0.01
CA LEU A 20 20.17 2.09 0.69
C LEU A 20 20.43 1.55 2.09
N ASP A 21 21.71 1.36 2.41
CA ASP A 21 22.23 1.18 3.76
C ASP A 21 22.87 2.51 4.22
N PRO A 22 22.26 3.24 5.16
CA PRO A 22 22.78 4.51 5.67
C PRO A 22 24.09 4.35 6.44
N ALA A 23 24.39 3.18 7.02
CA ALA A 23 25.66 2.94 7.72
C ALA A 23 26.82 2.81 6.74
N GLU A 24 26.57 2.30 5.53
CA GLU A 24 27.58 2.21 4.46
C GLU A 24 27.67 3.46 3.56
N HIS A 25 26.91 4.53 3.81
CA HIS A 25 26.93 5.79 3.04
C HIS A 25 27.03 5.56 1.51
N VAL A 26 25.97 5.05 0.87
CA VAL A 26 25.83 4.94 -0.61
C VAL A 26 26.26 3.60 -1.23
N LYS A 27 25.97 2.45 -0.60
CA LYS A 27 25.85 1.20 -1.39
C LYS A 27 24.47 1.12 -2.01
N LEU A 28 24.27 1.88 -3.09
CA LEU A 28 23.08 1.75 -3.93
C LEU A 28 23.17 0.43 -4.69
N MET A 29 22.41 -0.57 -4.25
CA MET A 29 22.18 -1.75 -5.10
C MET A 29 21.03 -1.42 -6.03
N GLU A 30 21.35 -1.31 -7.31
CA GLU A 30 20.37 -1.16 -8.38
C GLU A 30 20.24 -2.49 -9.10
N GLU A 31 19.07 -3.09 -8.99
CA GLU A 31 18.72 -4.32 -9.68
C GLU A 31 17.48 -4.07 -10.54
N SER A 32 17.41 -4.74 -11.69
CA SER A 32 16.22 -4.75 -12.56
C SER A 32 15.61 -6.14 -12.54
N LEU A 33 14.33 -6.22 -12.22
CA LEU A 33 13.52 -7.44 -12.31
C LEU A 33 12.85 -7.61 -13.69
N GLY A 34 13.15 -6.72 -14.65
CA GLY A 34 12.65 -6.76 -16.02
C GLY A 34 12.35 -5.38 -16.58
N ASP A 35 12.79 -5.11 -17.81
CA ASP A 35 12.77 -3.76 -18.39
C ASP A 35 11.37 -3.25 -18.76
N SER A 36 10.39 -4.15 -18.96
CA SER A 36 8.98 -3.78 -19.21
C SER A 36 8.14 -3.71 -17.94
N ILE A 37 8.70 -4.09 -16.79
CA ILE A 37 7.98 -4.19 -15.52
C ILE A 37 7.92 -2.83 -14.82
N THR A 38 6.78 -2.53 -14.21
CA THR A 38 6.69 -1.49 -13.18
C THR A 38 6.45 -2.15 -11.83
N LEU A 39 7.30 -1.84 -10.85
CA LEU A 39 7.10 -2.24 -9.46
C LEU A 39 6.36 -1.14 -8.70
N PHE A 40 5.26 -1.50 -8.05
CA PHE A 40 4.34 -0.56 -7.39
C PHE A 40 4.45 -0.58 -5.87
N GLY A 41 4.71 -1.76 -5.29
CA GLY A 41 4.72 -1.96 -3.85
C GLY A 41 5.97 -2.67 -3.39
N VAL A 42 6.47 -2.28 -2.22
CA VAL A 42 7.55 -2.97 -1.50
C VAL A 42 7.20 -2.99 -0.01
N TRP A 43 7.44 -4.13 0.62
CA TRP A 43 7.29 -4.33 2.07
C TRP A 43 8.26 -5.40 2.55
N GLY A 44 8.90 -5.18 3.70
CA GLY A 44 9.74 -6.18 4.36
C GLY A 44 9.12 -6.65 5.67
N ALA A 45 9.15 -7.96 5.91
CA ALA A 45 8.97 -8.52 7.26
C ALA A 45 10.22 -8.25 8.12
N SER A 46 11.37 -8.22 7.44
CA SER A 46 12.68 -7.81 7.96
C SER A 46 13.53 -7.37 6.77
N GLU A 47 14.76 -6.93 7.03
CA GLU A 47 15.72 -6.59 5.98
C GLU A 47 16.21 -7.80 5.17
N ASP A 48 16.02 -9.00 5.72
CA ASP A 48 16.36 -10.27 5.09
C ASP A 48 15.17 -10.94 4.40
N GLU A 49 13.99 -10.31 4.46
CA GLU A 49 12.73 -10.86 3.96
C GLU A 49 11.88 -9.74 3.37
N VAL A 50 12.12 -9.45 2.09
CA VAL A 50 11.52 -8.31 1.39
C VAL A 50 10.68 -8.79 0.22
N TRP A 51 9.47 -8.25 0.13
CA TRP A 51 8.50 -8.53 -0.92
C TRP A 51 8.29 -7.31 -1.80
N VAL A 52 8.16 -7.55 -3.09
CA VAL A 52 7.85 -6.56 -4.11
C VAL A 52 6.77 -7.05 -5.03
N VAL A 53 5.93 -6.13 -5.45
CA VAL A 53 4.79 -6.41 -6.32
C VAL A 53 4.73 -5.40 -7.43
N GLY A 54 4.26 -5.88 -8.58
CA GLY A 54 4.24 -5.08 -9.78
C GLY A 54 3.44 -5.70 -10.89
N GLY A 55 3.67 -5.19 -12.09
CA GLY A 55 3.34 -5.89 -13.31
C GLY A 55 3.79 -5.17 -14.56
N ASP A 56 3.58 -5.81 -15.70
CA ASP A 56 3.79 -5.20 -17.01
C ASP A 56 2.55 -4.37 -17.39
N THR A 57 2.65 -3.04 -17.32
CA THR A 57 1.56 -2.14 -17.68
C THR A 57 1.41 -1.91 -19.18
N ASN A 58 2.31 -2.47 -20.00
CA ASN A 58 2.22 -2.39 -21.46
C ASN A 58 1.32 -3.49 -22.04
N VAL A 59 0.92 -4.46 -21.21
CA VAL A 59 -0.03 -5.50 -21.59
C VAL A 59 -1.37 -5.28 -20.89
N SER A 60 -2.43 -5.76 -21.51
CA SER A 60 -3.80 -5.67 -20.97
C SER A 60 -4.15 -6.82 -20.01
N ALA A 61 -3.30 -7.84 -19.91
CA ALA A 61 -3.47 -9.03 -19.07
C ALA A 61 -2.13 -9.76 -18.95
N ASN A 62 -2.02 -10.67 -17.97
CA ASN A 62 -0.83 -11.49 -17.70
C ASN A 62 0.42 -10.69 -17.27
N GLY A 63 0.22 -9.53 -16.65
CA GLY A 63 1.31 -8.66 -16.21
C GLY A 63 1.65 -8.82 -14.73
N ALA A 64 0.71 -9.28 -13.90
CA ALA A 64 0.84 -9.32 -12.45
C ALA A 64 2.00 -10.21 -11.96
N LEU A 65 2.79 -9.70 -11.02
CA LEU A 65 3.88 -10.45 -10.38
C LEU A 65 4.06 -10.13 -8.90
N VAL A 66 4.68 -11.09 -8.22
CA VAL A 66 5.21 -10.99 -6.87
C VAL A 66 6.64 -11.52 -6.88
N ALA A 67 7.56 -10.79 -6.27
CA ALA A 67 8.95 -11.20 -6.08
C ALA A 67 9.34 -11.12 -4.60
N ARG A 68 10.21 -12.03 -4.17
CA ARG A 68 10.71 -12.17 -2.80
C ARG A 68 12.22 -12.11 -2.80
N TYR A 69 12.81 -11.30 -1.94
CA TYR A 69 14.24 -11.20 -1.73
C TYR A 69 14.63 -11.80 -0.39
N ARG A 70 15.65 -12.67 -0.45
CA ARG A 70 16.38 -13.15 0.72
C ARG A 70 17.88 -13.12 0.41
N PRO A 71 18.75 -12.58 1.28
CA PRO A 71 20.16 -12.34 0.94
C PRO A 71 20.93 -13.55 0.41
N ALA A 72 20.66 -14.75 0.94
CA ALA A 72 21.34 -15.97 0.54
C ALA A 72 20.82 -16.57 -0.78
N GLN A 73 19.59 -16.25 -1.17
CA GLN A 73 18.92 -16.78 -2.37
C GLN A 73 18.88 -15.76 -3.51
N GLY A 74 18.97 -14.48 -3.20
CA GLY A 74 18.64 -13.38 -4.13
C GLY A 74 17.13 -13.25 -4.31
N TRP A 75 16.72 -12.79 -5.49
CA TRP A 75 15.32 -12.70 -5.88
C TRP A 75 14.78 -14.05 -6.35
N ASP A 76 13.61 -14.39 -5.83
CA ASP A 76 12.77 -15.45 -6.37
C ASP A 76 11.36 -14.92 -6.69
N PHE A 77 10.63 -15.66 -7.53
CA PHE A 77 9.29 -15.31 -7.99
C PHE A 77 8.33 -16.43 -7.60
N PRO A 78 7.81 -16.44 -6.36
CA PRO A 78 6.84 -17.43 -5.93
C PRO A 78 5.61 -17.38 -6.86
N PRO A 79 5.14 -18.53 -7.37
CA PRO A 79 3.99 -18.53 -8.25
C PRO A 79 2.75 -18.00 -7.53
N ILE A 80 1.99 -17.15 -8.22
CA ILE A 80 0.66 -16.71 -7.80
C ILE A 80 -0.42 -17.52 -8.54
N PRO A 81 -1.64 -17.62 -7.99
CA PRO A 81 -2.75 -18.28 -8.66
C PRO A 81 -3.00 -17.74 -10.07
N ALA A 82 -3.45 -18.60 -10.99
CA ALA A 82 -3.56 -18.29 -12.42
C ALA A 82 -4.52 -17.12 -12.70
N GLU A 83 -5.60 -17.02 -11.94
CA GLU A 83 -6.58 -15.94 -12.01
C GLU A 83 -5.99 -14.58 -11.62
N ALA A 84 -5.05 -14.55 -10.67
CA ALA A 84 -4.33 -13.35 -10.29
C ALA A 84 -3.23 -13.02 -11.30
N ALA A 85 -2.50 -14.04 -11.77
CA ALA A 85 -1.50 -13.90 -12.82
C ALA A 85 -2.09 -13.32 -14.10
N ALA A 86 -3.35 -13.66 -14.43
CA ALA A 86 -4.05 -13.13 -15.60
C ALA A 86 -4.33 -11.62 -15.56
N GLN A 87 -4.19 -10.97 -14.40
CA GLN A 87 -4.43 -9.54 -14.25
C GLN A 87 -3.22 -8.69 -14.69
N VAL A 88 -3.41 -7.38 -14.77
CA VAL A 88 -2.37 -6.44 -15.24
C VAL A 88 -1.29 -6.24 -14.18
N ALA A 89 -1.67 -6.03 -12.92
CA ALA A 89 -0.70 -5.71 -11.88
C ALA A 89 -1.20 -6.04 -10.46
N VAL A 90 -0.23 -6.27 -9.57
CA VAL A 90 -0.41 -6.19 -8.12
C VAL A 90 0.20 -4.86 -7.65
N TYR A 91 -0.58 -4.07 -6.93
CA TYR A 91 -0.22 -2.68 -6.58
C TYR A 91 0.39 -2.53 -5.19
N LYS A 92 -0.02 -3.35 -4.23
CA LYS A 92 0.46 -3.26 -2.86
C LYS A 92 0.70 -4.61 -2.25
N VAL A 93 1.70 -4.64 -1.37
CA VAL A 93 2.04 -5.77 -0.51
C VAL A 93 2.24 -5.26 0.91
N TRP A 94 1.78 -6.04 1.89
CA TRP A 94 1.95 -5.81 3.31
C TRP A 94 1.79 -7.14 4.04
N GLY A 95 2.46 -7.36 5.17
CA GLY A 95 2.28 -8.58 5.96
C GLY A 95 2.29 -8.34 7.45
N ARG A 96 1.80 -9.35 8.19
CA ARG A 96 1.90 -9.46 9.65
C ARG A 96 3.25 -10.05 10.06
N SER A 97 3.80 -10.92 9.21
CA SER A 97 5.07 -11.60 9.41
C SER A 97 5.60 -12.12 8.06
N ALA A 98 6.79 -12.73 8.09
CA ALA A 98 7.36 -13.41 6.92
C ALA A 98 6.47 -14.55 6.36
N ASP A 99 5.60 -15.11 7.20
CA ASP A 99 4.75 -16.25 6.87
C ASP A 99 3.27 -15.86 6.69
N GLU A 100 2.96 -14.57 6.78
CA GLU A 100 1.61 -14.06 6.59
C GLU A 100 1.64 -12.71 5.88
N VAL A 101 1.63 -12.77 4.56
CA VAL A 101 1.75 -11.61 3.66
C VAL A 101 0.51 -11.51 2.80
N TYR A 102 0.08 -10.29 2.52
CA TYR A 102 -1.10 -9.96 1.73
C TYR A 102 -0.70 -9.07 0.57
N ALA A 103 -1.34 -9.28 -0.58
CA ALA A 103 -1.14 -8.42 -1.74
C ALA A 103 -2.45 -8.16 -2.47
N VAL A 104 -2.60 -6.96 -3.05
CA VAL A 104 -3.82 -6.54 -3.75
C VAL A 104 -3.52 -5.86 -5.08
N GLY A 105 -4.45 -5.92 -6.03
CA GLY A 105 -4.21 -5.42 -7.38
C GLY A 105 -5.43 -5.17 -8.24
N THR A 106 -5.21 -5.15 -9.56
CA THR A 106 -6.26 -5.01 -10.58
C THR A 106 -7.24 -6.18 -10.54
N GLY A 107 -8.50 -5.95 -10.94
CA GLY A 107 -9.50 -7.01 -11.02
C GLY A 107 -9.99 -7.53 -9.67
N GLY A 108 -9.82 -6.75 -8.59
CA GLY A 108 -10.19 -7.18 -7.24
C GLY A 108 -9.29 -8.28 -6.67
N VAL A 109 -8.06 -8.43 -7.20
CA VAL A 109 -7.11 -9.43 -6.67
C VAL A 109 -6.82 -9.17 -5.21
N ILE A 110 -7.01 -10.21 -4.40
CA ILE A 110 -6.55 -10.29 -3.02
C ILE A 110 -5.82 -11.63 -2.84
N LEU A 111 -4.55 -11.57 -2.48
CA LEU A 111 -3.68 -12.72 -2.29
C LEU A 111 -3.23 -12.81 -0.83
N ARG A 112 -3.04 -14.04 -0.34
CA ARG A 112 -2.44 -14.36 0.94
C ARG A 112 -1.31 -15.37 0.77
N TRP A 113 -0.16 -15.07 1.35
CA TRP A 113 0.96 -15.98 1.55
C TRP A 113 0.82 -16.61 2.93
N ASP A 114 1.01 -17.93 3.01
CA ASP A 114 0.87 -18.72 4.25
C ASP A 114 2.22 -19.25 4.80
N GLY A 115 3.34 -18.72 4.30
CA GLY A 115 4.68 -19.23 4.58
C GLY A 115 5.21 -20.19 3.51
N VAL A 116 4.32 -20.75 2.68
CA VAL A 116 4.64 -21.78 1.69
C VAL A 116 4.18 -21.43 0.29
N ALA A 117 2.95 -20.92 0.13
CA ALA A 117 2.37 -20.62 -1.17
C ALA A 117 1.45 -19.40 -1.12
N TRP A 118 1.29 -18.75 -2.28
CA TRP A 118 0.24 -17.75 -2.48
C TRP A 118 -1.08 -18.42 -2.81
N ALA A 119 -2.15 -17.98 -2.14
CA ALA A 119 -3.52 -18.36 -2.42
C ALA A 119 -4.39 -17.11 -2.60
N SER A 120 -5.40 -17.22 -3.47
CA SER A 120 -6.43 -16.18 -3.64
C SER A 120 -7.37 -16.18 -2.44
N MET A 121 -7.78 -15.00 -2.01
CA MET A 121 -8.90 -14.81 -1.09
C MET A 121 -10.13 -14.36 -1.87
N ASP A 122 -11.32 -14.74 -1.39
CA ASP A 122 -12.57 -14.26 -1.97
C ASP A 122 -12.66 -12.73 -1.85
N SER A 123 -12.86 -12.06 -2.98
CA SER A 123 -13.07 -10.63 -3.06
C SER A 123 -14.55 -10.32 -3.31
N PRO A 124 -15.17 -9.38 -2.58
CA PRO A 124 -16.55 -8.97 -2.81
C PRO A 124 -16.72 -8.07 -4.05
N THR A 125 -15.65 -7.87 -4.83
CA THR A 125 -15.58 -6.89 -5.93
C THR A 125 -14.53 -7.27 -6.97
N ASP A 126 -14.71 -6.84 -8.20
CA ASP A 126 -13.75 -6.93 -9.30
C ASP A 126 -13.01 -5.60 -9.56
N ARG A 127 -13.31 -4.58 -8.75
CA ARG A 127 -12.71 -3.25 -8.86
C ARG A 127 -11.25 -3.29 -8.38
N THR A 128 -10.42 -2.44 -8.99
CA THR A 128 -9.02 -2.31 -8.61
C THR A 128 -8.83 -1.89 -7.15
N LEU A 129 -7.95 -2.60 -6.46
CA LEU A 129 -7.47 -2.30 -5.11
C LEU A 129 -6.06 -1.71 -5.18
N PHE A 130 -5.84 -0.56 -4.56
CA PHE A 130 -4.57 0.19 -4.60
C PHE A 130 -3.69 -0.04 -3.38
N THR A 131 -4.27 -0.24 -2.20
CA THR A 131 -3.51 -0.42 -0.95
C THR A 131 -4.14 -1.51 -0.10
N VAL A 132 -3.30 -2.29 0.58
CA VAL A 132 -3.66 -3.20 1.67
C VAL A 132 -2.80 -2.88 2.90
N ASN A 133 -3.41 -2.90 4.08
CA ASN A 133 -2.74 -2.73 5.37
C ASN A 133 -3.58 -3.35 6.49
N GLY A 134 -3.03 -3.57 7.67
CA GLY A 134 -3.81 -4.12 8.77
C GLY A 134 -3.08 -4.18 10.10
N THR A 135 -3.71 -4.87 11.04
CA THR A 135 -3.20 -5.22 12.36
C THR A 135 -3.14 -6.74 12.50
N ALA A 136 -2.90 -7.23 13.72
CA ALA A 136 -2.98 -8.65 14.03
C ALA A 136 -4.39 -9.23 13.79
N ASP A 137 -5.42 -8.41 13.96
CA ASP A 137 -6.81 -8.88 13.97
C ASP A 137 -7.56 -8.50 12.69
N THR A 138 -7.31 -7.30 12.16
CA THR A 138 -8.10 -6.73 11.06
C THR A 138 -7.24 -6.36 9.87
N LEU A 139 -7.73 -6.64 8.67
CA LEU A 139 -7.16 -6.20 7.40
C LEU A 139 -8.08 -5.20 6.73
N TYR A 140 -7.48 -4.25 6.04
CA TYR A 140 -8.16 -3.28 5.20
C TYR A 140 -7.56 -3.27 3.80
N ALA A 141 -8.41 -3.13 2.80
CA ALA A 141 -8.00 -2.87 1.43
C ALA A 141 -8.81 -1.72 0.86
N VAL A 142 -8.15 -0.81 0.15
CA VAL A 142 -8.81 0.35 -0.47
C VAL A 142 -8.48 0.43 -1.94
N GLY A 143 -9.38 1.03 -2.69
CA GLY A 143 -9.16 1.36 -4.08
C GLY A 143 -10.29 2.18 -4.66
N SER A 144 -10.38 2.15 -5.98
CA SER A 144 -11.54 2.68 -6.69
C SER A 144 -11.14 3.68 -7.79
N SER A 145 -11.60 3.65 -9.05
CA SER A 145 -11.41 4.74 -10.00
C SER A 145 -12.67 5.60 -10.03
N GLY A 146 -12.60 6.84 -9.51
CA GLY A 146 -13.71 7.80 -9.51
C GLY A 146 -14.72 7.66 -8.35
N THR A 147 -14.96 6.47 -7.82
CA THR A 147 -15.72 6.26 -6.56
C THR A 147 -14.93 5.40 -5.58
N GLY A 148 -15.19 5.57 -4.29
CA GLY A 148 -14.52 4.86 -3.22
C GLY A 148 -14.76 3.36 -3.23
N LEU A 149 -13.81 2.65 -2.64
CA LEU A 149 -13.92 1.27 -2.21
C LEU A 149 -13.06 1.11 -0.96
N LEU A 150 -13.65 0.60 0.11
CA LEU A 150 -13.00 0.25 1.35
C LEU A 150 -13.54 -1.10 1.82
N LEU A 151 -12.63 -2.07 1.89
CA LEU A 151 -12.90 -3.42 2.34
C LEU A 151 -12.29 -3.64 3.73
N ARG A 152 -12.98 -4.42 4.56
CA ARG A 152 -12.52 -4.86 5.88
C ARG A 152 -12.62 -6.38 6.00
N ASN A 153 -11.65 -7.01 6.67
CA ASN A 153 -11.68 -8.42 7.01
C ASN A 153 -11.14 -8.65 8.43
N ASP A 154 -12.01 -9.13 9.32
CA ASP A 154 -11.70 -9.45 10.73
C ASP A 154 -11.40 -10.95 10.96
N GLY A 155 -10.89 -11.64 9.94
CA GLY A 155 -10.48 -13.05 10.00
C GLY A 155 -11.49 -14.06 9.42
N ALA A 156 -12.66 -13.61 8.95
CA ALA A 156 -13.66 -14.47 8.32
C ALA A 156 -13.69 -14.29 6.80
N ALA A 157 -14.12 -13.11 6.33
CA ALA A 157 -14.26 -12.78 4.92
C ALA A 157 -14.11 -11.27 4.71
N TRP A 158 -13.79 -10.87 3.47
CA TRP A 158 -13.78 -9.47 3.08
C TRP A 158 -15.19 -8.94 2.91
N MET A 159 -15.45 -7.78 3.53
CA MET A 159 -16.73 -7.06 3.46
C MET A 159 -16.50 -5.66 2.93
N ASP A 160 -17.40 -5.20 2.06
CA ASP A 160 -17.45 -3.80 1.64
C ASP A 160 -18.06 -2.96 2.77
N VAL A 161 -17.27 -2.02 3.28
CA VAL A 161 -17.62 -1.08 4.36
C VAL A 161 -17.47 0.37 3.88
N THR A 162 -17.53 0.58 2.56
CA THR A 162 -17.40 1.90 1.94
C THR A 162 -18.54 2.82 2.39
N PRO A 163 -18.26 4.00 2.94
CA PRO A 163 -19.29 4.99 3.22
C PRO A 163 -20.01 5.41 1.94
N GLU A 164 -21.30 5.71 2.06
CA GLU A 164 -22.08 6.20 0.94
C GLU A 164 -21.43 7.47 0.36
N PHE A 165 -21.28 7.51 -0.98
CA PHE A 165 -20.64 8.61 -1.71
C PHE A 165 -19.17 8.89 -1.36
N ALA A 166 -18.46 7.97 -0.69
CA ALA A 166 -17.03 8.12 -0.48
C ALA A 166 -16.31 8.30 -1.83
N PRO A 167 -15.41 9.30 -1.95
CA PRO A 167 -14.58 9.42 -3.15
C PRO A 167 -13.57 8.26 -3.21
N GLN A 168 -12.92 8.11 -4.37
CA GLN A 168 -11.83 7.14 -4.55
C GLN A 168 -10.84 7.19 -3.38
N GLN A 169 -10.49 6.02 -2.86
CA GLN A 169 -9.54 5.83 -1.76
C GLN A 169 -8.24 5.24 -2.31
N ASN A 170 -7.10 5.86 -1.99
CA ASN A 170 -5.78 5.50 -2.53
C ASN A 170 -4.90 4.80 -1.50
N GLY A 171 -4.98 5.20 -0.24
CA GLY A 171 -4.15 4.68 0.85
C GLY A 171 -4.97 4.35 2.08
N VAL A 172 -4.59 3.29 2.79
CA VAL A 172 -5.14 2.92 4.10
C VAL A 172 -4.01 2.54 5.04
N SER A 173 -4.14 2.89 6.32
CA SER A 173 -3.21 2.53 7.38
C SER A 173 -3.97 2.24 8.67
N ALA A 174 -3.60 1.14 9.32
CA ALA A 174 -4.11 0.73 10.61
C ALA A 174 -2.95 0.50 11.57
N ARG A 175 -3.20 0.77 12.85
CA ARG A 175 -2.27 0.51 13.95
C ARG A 175 -3.06 -0.04 15.13
N ALA A 176 -2.53 -1.08 15.78
CA ALA A 176 -3.16 -1.65 16.96
C ALA A 176 -3.39 -0.57 18.03
N GLY A 177 -4.61 -0.50 18.56
CA GLY A 177 -5.00 0.49 19.57
C GLY A 177 -5.37 1.88 19.01
N CYS A 178 -5.28 2.09 17.70
CA CYS A 178 -5.68 3.34 17.05
C CYS A 178 -6.80 3.08 16.03
N PRO A 179 -7.67 4.08 15.78
CA PRO A 179 -8.57 4.02 14.63
C PRO A 179 -7.79 3.92 13.32
N ALA A 180 -8.24 3.08 12.39
CA ALA A 180 -7.67 3.05 11.04
C ALA A 180 -7.97 4.35 10.29
N ALA A 181 -7.10 4.72 9.35
CA ALA A 181 -7.24 5.90 8.50
C ALA A 181 -7.15 5.53 7.03
N SER A 182 -7.99 6.17 6.20
CA SER A 182 -7.97 6.04 4.74
C SER A 182 -7.95 7.42 4.11
N VAL A 183 -7.24 7.55 2.99
CA VAL A 183 -7.12 8.80 2.25
C VAL A 183 -7.27 8.58 0.76
N GLY A 184 -7.70 9.62 0.05
CA GLY A 184 -7.86 9.55 -1.40
C GLY A 184 -8.08 10.88 -2.08
N LEU A 185 -8.96 10.89 -3.09
CA LEU A 185 -9.24 12.11 -3.85
C LEU A 185 -9.82 13.21 -2.96
N GLN A 186 -9.60 14.46 -3.36
CA GLN A 186 -10.09 15.65 -2.67
C GLN A 186 -9.60 15.76 -1.22
N THR A 187 -8.46 15.14 -0.91
CA THR A 187 -7.85 15.13 0.43
C THR A 187 -8.77 14.62 1.54
N VAL A 188 -9.77 13.82 1.18
CA VAL A 188 -10.65 13.19 2.18
C VAL A 188 -9.82 12.28 3.06
N LEU A 189 -9.97 12.49 4.37
CA LEU A 189 -9.48 11.61 5.42
C LEU A 189 -10.68 10.93 6.05
N LEU A 190 -10.78 9.62 5.90
CA LEU A 190 -11.74 8.80 6.61
C LEU A 190 -11.06 8.17 7.82
N ARG A 191 -11.78 8.09 8.94
CA ARG A 191 -11.38 7.38 10.15
C ARG A 191 -12.43 6.35 10.51
N GLU A 192 -11.96 5.21 10.97
CA GLU A 192 -12.83 4.23 11.58
C GLU A 192 -13.35 4.74 12.93
N ASN A 193 -14.63 4.54 13.19
CA ASN A 193 -15.30 4.89 14.43
C ASN A 193 -16.47 3.93 14.65
N ASP A 194 -16.41 3.12 15.71
CA ASP A 194 -17.44 2.11 16.05
C ASP A 194 -17.88 1.26 14.85
N ASP A 195 -16.93 0.63 14.16
CA ASP A 195 -17.13 -0.19 12.95
C ASP A 195 -17.73 0.55 11.74
N GLN A 196 -17.76 1.88 11.76
CA GLN A 196 -18.14 2.72 10.63
C GLN A 196 -16.96 3.57 10.16
N TRP A 197 -16.95 3.95 8.89
CA TRP A 197 -15.99 4.91 8.35
C TRP A 197 -16.65 6.28 8.23
N VAL A 198 -16.06 7.28 8.86
CA VAL A 198 -16.56 8.66 8.86
C VAL A 198 -15.47 9.63 8.42
N GLU A 199 -15.85 10.74 7.81
CA GLU A 199 -14.91 11.81 7.50
C GLU A 199 -14.36 12.42 8.79
N ASP A 200 -13.03 12.53 8.90
CA ASP A 200 -12.39 13.21 10.02
C ASP A 200 -12.44 14.73 9.78
N PRO A 201 -13.09 15.51 10.64
CA PRO A 201 -13.22 16.96 10.46
C PRO A 201 -11.88 17.71 10.59
N ARG A 202 -10.83 17.06 11.10
CA ARG A 202 -9.45 17.59 11.12
C ARG A 202 -8.75 17.40 9.78
N GLY A 203 -9.31 16.60 8.89
CA GLY A 203 -8.84 16.45 7.52
C GLY A 203 -8.85 17.79 6.79
N VAL A 204 -7.87 17.99 5.92
CA VAL A 204 -7.70 19.26 5.21
C VAL A 204 -8.55 19.23 3.94
N ALA A 205 -9.87 19.28 4.07
CA ALA A 205 -10.75 19.43 2.92
C ALA A 205 -10.33 20.70 2.15
N SER A 206 -10.26 20.63 0.81
CA SER A 206 -10.16 21.76 -0.13
C SER A 206 -8.79 22.32 -0.54
N ILE A 207 -7.67 21.60 -0.37
CA ILE A 207 -6.38 22.03 -0.98
C ILE A 207 -6.23 21.70 -2.49
N GLY A 208 -7.32 21.30 -3.17
CA GLY A 208 -7.30 20.98 -4.61
C GLY A 208 -6.36 19.83 -5.00
N SER A 209 -5.87 19.07 -4.02
CA SER A 209 -4.89 18.00 -4.16
C SER A 209 -5.50 16.66 -3.71
N ASP A 210 -4.82 15.56 -4.04
CA ASP A 210 -5.22 14.23 -3.62
C ASP A 210 -4.15 13.61 -2.73
N PHE A 211 -4.56 12.82 -1.75
CA PHE A 211 -3.63 11.99 -1.00
C PHE A 211 -3.49 10.63 -1.68
N HIS A 212 -2.24 10.18 -1.81
CA HIS A 212 -1.92 8.85 -2.36
C HIS A 212 -1.42 7.88 -1.28
N ALA A 213 -1.03 8.38 -0.11
CA ALA A 213 -0.54 7.58 1.00
C ALA A 213 -0.98 8.15 2.34
N VAL A 214 -1.21 7.25 3.30
CA VAL A 214 -1.51 7.58 4.70
C VAL A 214 -0.70 6.69 5.63
N TRP A 215 -0.36 7.21 6.81
CA TRP A 215 0.25 6.47 7.90
C TRP A 215 -0.34 6.89 9.24
N VAL A 216 -0.70 5.93 10.09
CA VAL A 216 -1.13 6.16 11.48
C VAL A 216 0.05 5.99 12.41
N ASP A 217 0.39 7.04 13.16
CA ASP A 217 1.51 7.08 14.09
C ASP A 217 1.19 6.51 15.48
N GLU A 218 2.16 6.56 16.39
CA GLU A 218 2.03 6.00 17.74
C GLU A 218 1.07 6.78 18.65
N GLY A 219 0.84 8.06 18.35
CA GLY A 219 -0.15 8.91 19.01
C GLY A 219 -1.54 8.82 18.37
N CYS A 220 -1.75 7.85 17.46
CA CYS A 220 -2.95 7.69 16.67
C CYS A 220 -3.25 8.86 15.72
N GLY A 221 -2.26 9.72 15.44
CA GLY A 221 -2.34 10.77 14.43
C GLY A 221 -2.18 10.19 13.02
N ALA A 222 -2.96 10.71 12.07
CA ALA A 222 -2.91 10.30 10.68
C ALA A 222 -2.11 11.31 9.84
N TRP A 223 -1.10 10.81 9.14
CA TRP A 223 -0.27 11.57 8.20
C TRP A 223 -0.68 11.25 6.78
N GLY A 224 -1.07 12.26 6.01
CA GLY A 224 -1.41 12.14 4.59
C GLY A 224 -0.34 12.76 3.70
N ALA A 225 0.13 12.03 2.69
CA ALA A 225 1.05 12.53 1.67
C ALA A 225 0.39 12.54 0.29
N GLY A 226 0.55 13.65 -0.44
CA GLY A 226 -0.27 13.92 -1.62
C GLY A 226 0.27 15.03 -2.52
N GLY A 227 -0.60 15.49 -3.42
CA GLY A 227 -0.37 16.61 -4.34
C GLY A 227 -1.27 16.53 -5.56
N THR A 228 -0.90 17.20 -6.65
CA THR A 228 -1.53 17.01 -7.96
C THR A 228 -1.03 15.70 -8.56
N ILE A 229 -1.78 14.60 -8.35
CA ILE A 229 -1.36 13.25 -8.77
C ILE A 229 -2.13 12.70 -9.98
N MET A 230 -3.25 13.34 -10.35
CA MET A 230 -4.16 12.82 -11.38
C MET A 230 -3.86 13.37 -12.79
N SER A 231 -3.03 14.41 -12.90
CA SER A 231 -2.62 14.98 -14.18
C SER A 231 -1.19 15.48 -14.14
N PHE A 232 -0.48 15.34 -15.26
CA PHE A 232 0.84 15.94 -15.41
C PHE A 232 0.71 17.45 -15.67
N PRO A 233 1.64 18.27 -15.15
CA PRO A 233 2.78 17.88 -14.32
C PRO A 233 2.37 17.52 -12.88
N LEU A 234 3.07 16.55 -12.28
CA LEU A 234 2.90 16.22 -10.85
C LEU A 234 3.52 17.34 -10.01
N THR A 235 2.69 18.14 -9.35
CA THR A 235 3.10 19.34 -8.60
C THR A 235 2.44 19.41 -7.23
N ASP A 236 2.79 20.45 -6.45
CA ASP A 236 2.09 20.83 -5.22
C ASP A 236 2.07 19.74 -4.14
N GLY A 237 3.25 19.13 -3.92
CA GLY A 237 3.43 18.12 -2.89
C GLY A 237 2.96 18.63 -1.53
N VAL A 238 2.06 17.87 -0.91
CA VAL A 238 1.48 18.20 0.40
C VAL A 238 1.75 17.08 1.40
N LEU A 239 2.07 17.50 2.62
CA LEU A 239 2.03 16.67 3.82
C LEU A 239 1.02 17.29 4.78
N ALA A 240 0.07 16.48 5.25
CA ALA A 240 -0.92 16.88 6.24
C ALA A 240 -0.90 15.94 7.42
N TYR A 241 -1.29 16.46 8.58
CA TYR A 241 -1.40 15.71 9.82
C TYR A 241 -2.75 16.00 10.48
N ALA A 242 -3.42 14.94 10.94
CA ALA A 242 -4.66 14.99 11.68
C ALA A 242 -4.54 14.13 12.95
N GLY A 243 -4.46 14.78 14.11
CA GLY A 243 -4.41 14.13 15.42
C GLY A 243 -4.99 15.04 16.49
N ASP A 244 -5.16 14.51 17.71
CA ASP A 244 -5.67 15.29 18.85
C ASP A 244 -4.61 16.25 19.39
N ASP A 245 -3.35 15.83 19.37
CA ASP A 245 -2.18 16.62 19.74
C ASP A 245 -1.46 17.15 18.50
N PRO A 246 -0.76 18.30 18.58
CA PRO A 246 0.05 18.79 17.47
C PRO A 246 1.12 17.76 17.06
N PRO A 247 1.54 17.75 15.79
CA PRO A 247 2.53 16.79 15.33
C PRO A 247 3.86 16.99 16.07
N PRO A 248 4.68 15.93 16.22
CA PRO A 248 6.04 16.07 16.73
C PRO A 248 6.80 17.14 15.95
N ALA A 249 7.57 17.97 16.66
CA ALA A 249 8.36 19.00 16.02
C ALA A 249 9.36 18.36 15.04
N ILE A 250 9.32 18.78 13.77
CA ILE A 250 10.37 18.45 12.82
C ILE A 250 11.59 19.28 13.22
N PRO A 251 12.71 18.67 13.66
CA PRO A 251 13.91 19.44 13.98
C PRO A 251 14.33 20.24 12.74
N PRO A 252 14.81 21.48 12.91
CA PRO A 252 15.28 22.27 11.78
C PRO A 252 16.42 21.52 11.07
N LEU A 253 16.39 21.60 9.73
CA LEU A 253 17.43 21.06 8.84
C LEU A 253 18.81 21.65 9.15
#